data_AF-A0A9D2GHM9-F1
#
_entry.id   AF-A0A9D2GHM9-F1
#
_cell.length_a   1.000
_cell.length_b   1.000
_cell.length_c   1.000
_cell.angle_alpha   90.00
_cell.angle_beta   90.00
_cell.angle_gamma   90.00
#
_symmetry.space_group_name_H-M   'P 1'
#
loop_
_entity.id
_entity.type
_entity.pdbx_description
1 polymer ?
#
loop_
_entity_poly.entity_id
_entity_poly.type
_entity_poly.pdbx_seq_one_letter_code
_entity_poly.pdbx_strand_id
1 'polypeptide(L)'
;MYRVNTQVNYELILSKEEQQEIRKMCEKVPFVFSTALFRKEDIEAGKTDFDFGIGIEEQFADLLQVRETEQIRYHPSRLCLYMCVPSRSSRFLTYQVLQPAFDYMKEHNLQLSGDVITQIVAMCRPEEEYFNWHNVWIPVE
;
A
#
# COMPACT_ATOMS: atom_id res chain seq x y z
N MET A 1 22.70 -6.33 10.61
CA MET A 1 21.33 -5.79 10.75
C MET A 1 21.28 -5.00 12.04
N TYR A 2 21.01 -3.70 11.97
CA TYR A 2 20.74 -2.89 13.16
C TYR A 2 19.24 -2.98 13.42
N ARG A 3 18.86 -3.49 14.58
CA ARG A 3 17.48 -3.76 15.00
C ARG A 3 17.33 -3.27 16.44
N VAL A 4 16.24 -2.58 16.72
CA VAL A 4 15.81 -2.26 18.08
C VAL A 4 14.70 -3.23 18.49
N ASN A 5 14.72 -3.70 19.74
CA ASN A 5 13.62 -4.50 20.28
C ASN A 5 12.57 -3.56 20.86
N THR A 6 11.32 -3.75 20.46
CA THR A 6 10.17 -3.01 21.02
C THR A 6 9.43 -3.83 22.09
N GLN A 7 9.66 -5.14 22.13
CA GLN A 7 9.00 -6.06 23.06
C GLN A 7 9.83 -7.32 23.32
N VAL A 8 9.63 -7.94 24.50
CA VAL A 8 10.03 -9.32 24.81
C VAL A 8 8.77 -10.07 25.20
N ASN A 9 8.44 -11.14 24.45
CA ASN A 9 7.13 -11.79 24.49
C ASN A 9 6.01 -10.76 24.21
N TYR A 10 5.22 -10.41 25.22
CA TYR A 10 4.13 -9.41 25.19
C TYR A 10 4.41 -8.22 26.10
N GLU A 11 5.59 -8.13 26.70
CA GLU A 11 5.96 -6.99 27.54
C GLU A 11 6.68 -5.95 26.70
N LEU A 12 6.09 -4.75 26.65
CA LEU A 12 6.65 -3.60 25.96
C LEU A 12 7.92 -3.13 26.65
N ILE A 13 8.95 -2.91 25.84
CA ILE A 13 10.19 -2.30 26.29
C ILE A 13 10.02 -0.77 26.12
N LEU A 14 9.94 -0.05 27.25
CA LEU A 14 9.55 1.38 27.28
C LEU A 14 10.59 2.30 27.93
N SER A 15 11.88 1.92 28.04
CA SER A 15 12.86 2.88 28.58
C SER A 15 12.95 4.13 27.69
N LYS A 16 13.29 5.27 28.28
CA LYS A 16 13.40 6.53 27.54
C LYS A 16 14.46 6.47 26.43
N GLU A 17 15.55 5.74 26.66
CA GLU A 17 16.61 5.57 25.67
C GLU A 17 16.15 4.70 24.49
N GLU A 18 15.46 3.59 24.74
CA GLU A 18 14.93 2.74 23.67
C GLU A 18 13.84 3.44 22.87
N GLN A 19 12.98 4.24 23.50
CA GLN A 19 12.02 5.10 22.80
C GLN A 19 12.69 6.13 21.89
N GLN A 20 13.83 6.70 22.30
CA GLN A 20 14.60 7.63 21.47
C GLN A 20 15.23 6.93 20.25
N GLU A 21 15.78 5.73 20.42
CA GLU A 21 16.32 4.96 19.31
C GLU A 21 15.23 4.49 18.34
N ILE A 22 14.07 4.07 18.84
CA ILE A 22 12.88 3.79 18.03
C ILE A 22 12.48 5.05 17.24
N ARG A 23 12.39 6.22 17.89
CA ARG A 23 12.06 7.48 17.20
C ARG A 23 13.07 7.80 16.10
N LYS A 24 14.38 7.72 16.37
CA LYS A 24 15.43 7.96 15.37
C LYS A 24 15.37 6.95 14.21
N MET A 25 14.94 5.72 14.46
CA MET A 25 14.71 4.74 13.40
C MET A 25 13.42 5.02 12.62
N CYS A 26 12.35 5.42 13.29
CA CYS A 26 11.10 5.86 12.65
C CYS A 26 11.29 7.12 11.80
N GLU A 27 12.16 8.05 12.20
CA GLU A 27 12.55 9.22 11.40
C GLU A 27 13.29 8.87 10.10
N LYS A 28 13.80 7.63 9.98
CA LYS A 28 14.38 7.08 8.75
C LYS A 28 13.36 6.32 7.90
N VAL A 29 12.11 6.17 8.39
CA VAL A 29 11.02 5.59 7.59
C VAL A 29 10.62 6.64 6.56
N PRO A 30 10.65 6.33 5.26
CA PRO A 30 10.23 7.28 4.26
C PRO A 30 8.72 7.55 4.40
N PHE A 31 8.33 8.83 4.49
CA PHE A 31 6.92 9.27 4.41
C PHE A 31 6.26 8.91 3.06
N VAL A 32 7.11 8.63 2.08
CA VAL A 32 6.75 8.31 0.72
C VAL A 32 6.82 6.79 0.53
N PHE A 33 5.78 6.22 -0.04
CA PHE A 33 5.73 4.81 -0.41
C PHE A 33 5.44 4.64 -1.89
N SER A 34 5.90 3.53 -2.48
CA SER A 34 5.56 3.17 -3.85
C SER A 34 4.15 2.60 -3.91
N THR A 35 3.40 3.01 -4.94
CA THR A 35 1.99 2.64 -5.15
C THR A 35 1.75 2.30 -6.61
N ALA A 36 0.91 1.29 -6.85
CA ALA A 36 0.27 1.07 -8.13
C ALA A 36 -1.18 1.59 -8.08
N LEU A 37 -1.63 2.18 -9.19
CA LEU A 37 -3.00 2.63 -9.40
C LEU A 37 -3.61 1.83 -10.55
N PHE A 38 -4.70 1.11 -10.27
CA PHE A 38 -5.53 0.51 -11.31
C PHE A 38 -6.80 1.35 -11.45
N ARG A 39 -6.97 1.97 -12.61
CA ARG A 39 -8.14 2.81 -12.87
C ARG A 39 -9.39 1.95 -12.96
N LYS A 40 -10.47 2.41 -12.34
CA LYS A 40 -11.78 1.74 -12.42
C LYS A 40 -12.20 1.51 -13.89
N GLU A 41 -12.09 2.54 -14.72
CA GLU A 41 -12.46 2.50 -16.14
C GLU A 41 -11.68 1.44 -16.93
N ASP A 42 -10.40 1.23 -16.59
CA ASP A 42 -9.56 0.24 -17.25
C ASP A 42 -9.93 -1.17 -16.81
N ILE A 43 -10.20 -1.37 -15.51
CA ILE A 43 -10.71 -2.65 -14.98
C ILE A 43 -12.05 -3.01 -15.63
N GLU A 44 -12.99 -2.07 -15.68
CA GLU A 44 -14.31 -2.27 -16.29
C GLU A 44 -14.23 -2.55 -17.80
N ALA A 45 -13.24 -1.96 -18.48
CA ALA A 45 -12.94 -2.23 -19.88
C ALA A 45 -12.14 -3.54 -20.11
N GLY A 46 -11.76 -4.25 -19.05
CA GLY A 46 -10.95 -5.47 -19.12
C GLY A 46 -9.49 -5.24 -19.52
N LYS A 47 -9.00 -4.00 -19.41
CA LYS A 47 -7.61 -3.64 -19.67
C LYS A 47 -6.74 -3.90 -18.45
N THR A 48 -5.52 -4.38 -18.68
CA THR A 48 -4.59 -4.77 -17.61
C THR A 48 -3.59 -3.69 -17.23
N ASP A 49 -3.79 -2.47 -17.72
CA ASP A 49 -2.91 -1.33 -17.48
C ASP A 49 -2.95 -0.89 -16.02
N PHE A 50 -1.83 -0.35 -15.54
CA PHE A 50 -1.70 0.28 -14.23
C PHE A 50 -0.69 1.41 -14.31
N ASP A 51 -0.86 2.43 -13.48
CA ASP A 51 0.19 3.43 -13.28
C ASP A 51 1.00 3.04 -12.05
N PHE A 52 2.28 3.37 -12.08
CA PHE A 52 3.15 3.25 -10.92
C PHE A 52 3.61 4.63 -10.48
N GLY A 53 3.57 4.88 -9.18
CA GLY A 53 3.90 6.19 -8.62
C GLY A 53 4.31 6.09 -7.17
N ILE A 54 4.26 7.25 -6.52
CA ILE A 54 4.56 7.41 -5.10
C ILE A 54 3.39 8.09 -4.39
N GLY A 55 3.15 7.68 -3.15
CA GLY A 55 2.09 8.21 -2.30
C GLY A 55 2.63 8.67 -0.96
N ILE A 56 1.87 9.55 -0.31
CA ILE A 56 2.08 10.03 1.06
C ILE A 56 0.73 9.89 1.77
N GLU A 57 0.73 9.43 3.02
CA GLU A 57 -0.51 9.38 3.80
C GLU A 57 -1.01 10.79 4.13
N GLU A 58 -2.33 11.00 4.08
CA GLU A 58 -2.98 12.30 4.30
C GLU A 58 -2.52 12.99 5.60
N GLN A 59 -2.33 12.24 6.67
CA GLN A 59 -1.88 12.76 7.97
C GLN A 59 -0.53 13.48 7.94
N PHE A 60 0.28 13.26 6.89
CA PHE A 60 1.57 13.92 6.69
C PHE A 60 1.52 15.04 5.63
N ALA A 61 0.40 15.22 4.93
CA ALA A 61 0.31 16.17 3.81
C ALA A 61 0.56 17.62 4.26
N ASP A 62 0.00 18.04 5.40
CA ASP A 62 0.22 19.38 5.95
C ASP A 62 1.64 19.60 6.43
N LEU A 63 2.21 18.62 7.15
CA LEU A 63 3.58 18.67 7.63
C LEU A 63 4.58 18.83 6.48
N LEU A 64 4.32 18.13 5.37
CA LEU A 64 5.19 18.10 4.19
C LEU A 64 4.80 19.13 3.13
N GLN A 65 3.79 19.97 3.39
CA GLN A 65 3.28 20.99 2.48
C GLN A 65 2.86 20.43 1.11
N VAL A 66 2.32 19.22 1.10
CA VAL A 66 1.78 18.57 -0.11
C VAL A 66 0.36 19.07 -0.34
N ARG A 67 0.08 19.49 -1.57
CA ARG A 67 -1.21 20.01 -2.03
C ARG A 67 -1.54 19.41 -3.39
N GLU A 68 -2.81 19.34 -3.73
CA GLU A 68 -3.24 18.92 -5.06
C GLU A 68 -2.69 19.86 -6.14
N THR A 69 -2.23 19.27 -7.23
CA THR A 69 -1.79 19.94 -8.46
C THR A 69 -2.26 19.13 -9.67
N GLU A 70 -1.90 19.56 -10.87
CA GLU A 70 -2.16 18.74 -12.07
C GLU A 70 -1.46 17.37 -12.03
N GLN A 71 -0.35 17.26 -11.30
CA GLN A 71 0.45 16.02 -11.18
C GLN A 71 0.21 15.27 -9.87
N ILE A 72 -0.32 15.94 -8.84
CA ILE A 72 -0.59 15.37 -7.52
C ILE A 72 -2.09 15.35 -7.29
N ARG A 73 -2.69 14.15 -7.27
CA ARG A 73 -4.11 13.98 -6.98
C ARG A 73 -4.32 13.41 -5.59
N TYR A 74 -5.26 13.99 -4.86
CA TYR A 74 -5.69 13.48 -3.57
C TYR A 74 -6.73 12.37 -3.78
N HIS A 75 -6.56 11.27 -3.05
CA HIS A 75 -7.52 10.17 -3.02
C HIS A 75 -8.13 10.12 -1.60
N PRO A 76 -9.40 10.53 -1.44
CA PRO A 76 -10.02 10.59 -0.11
C PRO A 76 -10.24 9.21 0.50
N SER A 77 -10.35 9.15 1.82
CA SER A 77 -10.75 7.94 2.55
C SER A 77 -12.14 7.48 2.12
N ARG A 78 -12.30 6.17 1.88
CA ARG A 78 -13.56 5.52 1.46
C ARG A 78 -13.68 4.14 2.08
N LEU A 79 -14.88 3.57 2.04
CA LEU A 79 -15.07 2.16 2.36
C LEU A 79 -14.35 1.32 1.30
N CYS A 80 -13.46 0.44 1.74
CA CYS A 80 -12.67 -0.40 0.86
C CYS A 80 -12.66 -1.84 1.34
N LEU A 81 -12.63 -2.79 0.41
CA LEU A 81 -12.05 -4.10 0.70
C LEU A 81 -10.54 -3.95 0.77
N TYR A 82 -9.95 -4.60 1.77
CA TYR A 82 -8.53 -4.59 2.02
C TYR A 82 -7.96 -5.99 1.83
N MET A 83 -6.89 -6.11 1.05
CA MET A 83 -6.19 -7.37 0.87
C MET A 83 -4.69 -7.17 0.75
N CYS A 84 -3.93 -8.24 0.94
CA CYS A 84 -2.50 -8.28 0.72
C CYS A 84 -2.17 -9.26 -0.40
N VAL A 85 -1.44 -8.82 -1.42
CA VAL A 85 -1.08 -9.65 -2.58
C VAL A 85 0.43 -9.63 -2.85
N PRO A 86 1.02 -10.78 -3.22
CA PRO A 86 2.37 -10.80 -3.73
C PRO A 86 2.40 -10.45 -5.23
N SER A 87 3.41 -9.71 -5.66
CA SER A 87 3.81 -9.59 -7.06
C SER A 87 5.25 -10.09 -7.23
N ARG A 88 5.62 -10.52 -8.43
CA ARG A 88 6.96 -11.04 -8.72
C ARG A 88 7.53 -10.42 -9.98
N SER A 89 8.85 -10.26 -10.08
CA SER A 89 9.46 -9.72 -11.30
C SER A 89 9.22 -10.60 -12.54
N SER A 90 8.95 -11.89 -12.37
CA SER A 90 8.65 -12.84 -13.46
C SER A 90 7.23 -12.70 -14.02
N ARG A 91 6.33 -11.97 -13.34
CA ARG A 91 4.93 -11.83 -13.72
C ARG A 91 4.50 -10.38 -13.63
N PHE A 92 4.01 -9.83 -14.74
CA PHE A 92 3.42 -8.50 -14.73
C PHE A 92 2.32 -8.39 -13.67
N LEU A 93 2.37 -7.31 -12.90
CA LEU A 93 1.32 -6.95 -11.98
C LEU A 93 0.11 -6.51 -12.82
N THR A 94 -1.03 -7.18 -12.65
CA THR A 94 -2.30 -6.84 -13.30
C THR A 94 -3.43 -6.96 -12.28
N TYR A 95 -4.58 -6.33 -12.55
CA TYR A 95 -5.74 -6.40 -11.65
C TYR A 95 -6.24 -7.84 -11.42
N GLN A 96 -5.83 -8.82 -12.23
CA GLN A 96 -6.21 -10.23 -12.06
C GLN A 96 -5.75 -10.82 -10.73
N VAL A 97 -4.70 -10.29 -10.11
CA VAL A 97 -4.29 -10.71 -8.75
C VAL A 97 -5.35 -10.37 -7.69
N LEU A 98 -6.29 -9.48 -8.03
CA LEU A 98 -7.40 -9.02 -7.19
C LEU A 98 -8.66 -9.88 -7.38
N GLN A 99 -8.64 -10.91 -8.23
CA GLN A 99 -9.81 -11.75 -8.51
C GLN A 99 -10.52 -12.28 -7.26
N PRO A 100 -9.82 -12.74 -6.20
CA PRO A 100 -10.49 -13.17 -4.98
C PRO A 100 -11.35 -12.07 -4.32
N ALA A 101 -10.94 -10.80 -4.43
CA ALA A 101 -11.72 -9.69 -3.92
C ALA A 101 -12.94 -9.39 -4.81
N PHE A 102 -12.81 -9.50 -6.13
CA PHE A 102 -13.95 -9.36 -7.04
C PHE A 102 -14.99 -10.48 -6.87
N ASP A 103 -14.53 -11.70 -6.61
CA ASP A 103 -15.42 -12.83 -6.28
C ASP A 103 -16.19 -12.55 -4.99
N TYR A 104 -15.50 -12.08 -3.94
CA TYR A 104 -16.14 -11.64 -2.69
C TYR A 104 -17.16 -10.51 -2.91
N MET A 105 -16.80 -9.50 -3.71
CA MET A 105 -17.72 -8.40 -4.04
C MET A 105 -19.01 -8.93 -4.69
N LYS A 106 -18.88 -9.86 -5.63
CA LYS A 106 -20.02 -10.47 -6.31
C LYS A 106 -20.90 -11.26 -5.35
N GLU A 107 -20.32 -12.05 -4.44
CA GLU A 107 -21.07 -12.81 -3.43
C GLU A 107 -21.84 -11.91 -2.47
N HIS A 108 -21.32 -10.71 -2.20
CA HIS A 108 -21.86 -9.76 -1.24
C HIS A 108 -22.61 -8.57 -1.87
N ASN A 109 -22.85 -8.58 -3.20
CA ASN A 109 -23.50 -7.52 -3.96
C ASN A 109 -22.82 -6.13 -3.82
N LEU A 110 -21.49 -6.12 -3.68
CA LEU A 110 -20.69 -4.89 -3.65
C LEU A 110 -20.27 -4.50 -5.07
N GLN A 111 -20.16 -3.19 -5.33
CA GLN A 111 -19.71 -2.66 -6.62
C GLN A 111 -18.39 -1.91 -6.48
N LEU A 112 -17.56 -1.90 -7.54
CA LEU A 112 -16.33 -1.12 -7.56
C LEU A 112 -16.68 0.37 -7.66
N SER A 113 -16.35 1.14 -6.63
CA SER A 113 -16.78 2.54 -6.51
C SER A 113 -15.67 3.56 -6.81
N GLY A 114 -14.47 3.11 -7.19
CA GLY A 114 -13.34 3.96 -7.54
C GLY A 114 -12.08 3.19 -7.92
N ASP A 115 -10.98 3.92 -8.13
CA ASP A 115 -9.69 3.35 -8.49
C ASP A 115 -9.10 2.50 -7.35
N VAL A 116 -8.41 1.42 -7.73
CA VAL A 116 -7.71 0.56 -6.77
C VAL A 116 -6.30 1.09 -6.55
N ILE A 117 -5.92 1.30 -5.29
CA ILE A 117 -4.61 1.82 -4.89
C ILE A 117 -3.85 0.74 -4.13
N THR A 118 -2.55 0.67 -4.35
CA THR A 118 -1.66 -0.23 -3.59
C THR A 118 -0.60 0.51 -2.77
N GLN A 119 0.01 -0.20 -1.84
CA GLN A 119 1.23 0.25 -1.16
C GLN A 119 2.19 -0.94 -1.07
N ILE A 120 3.40 -0.77 -1.59
CA ILE A 120 4.45 -1.77 -1.39
C ILE A 120 4.92 -1.71 0.06
N VAL A 121 4.71 -2.81 0.79
CA VAL A 121 5.11 -2.95 2.20
C VAL A 121 6.39 -3.74 2.39
N ALA A 122 6.75 -4.58 1.42
CA ALA A 122 8.01 -5.30 1.42
C ALA A 122 8.47 -5.57 -0.01
N MET A 123 9.77 -5.42 -0.22
CA MET A 123 10.46 -5.89 -1.41
C MET A 123 11.60 -6.79 -0.95
N CYS A 124 11.61 -8.03 -1.41
CA CYS A 124 12.70 -8.96 -1.12
C CYS A 124 13.19 -9.64 -2.39
N ARG A 125 14.48 -9.94 -2.41
CA ARG A 125 15.14 -10.72 -3.46
C ARG A 125 15.90 -11.84 -2.78
N PRO A 126 15.23 -12.95 -2.43
CA PRO A 126 15.89 -14.06 -1.76
C PRO A 126 16.93 -14.75 -2.66
N GLU A 127 16.74 -14.72 -3.98
CA GLU A 127 17.68 -15.25 -4.99
C GLU A 127 17.73 -14.34 -6.24
N GLU A 128 17.37 -14.83 -7.42
CA GLU A 128 17.34 -14.03 -8.66
C GLU A 128 15.99 -13.33 -8.92
N GLU A 129 14.94 -13.70 -8.18
CA GLU A 129 13.59 -13.15 -8.34
C GLU A 129 13.26 -12.10 -7.28
N TYR A 130 12.68 -10.98 -7.71
CA TYR A 130 12.09 -9.99 -6.81
C TYR A 130 10.66 -10.38 -6.45
N PHE A 131 10.36 -10.28 -5.16
CA PHE A 131 9.02 -10.43 -4.60
C PHE A 131 8.64 -9.12 -3.93
N ASN A 132 7.50 -8.56 -4.34
CA ASN A 132 6.91 -7.42 -3.68
C ASN A 132 5.63 -7.85 -2.98
N TRP A 133 5.39 -7.36 -1.77
CA TRP A 133 4.12 -7.48 -1.10
C TRP A 133 3.41 -6.14 -1.13
N HIS A 134 2.14 -6.18 -1.53
CA HIS A 134 1.30 -5.01 -1.68
C HIS A 134 0.13 -5.09 -0.72
N ASN A 135 -0.08 -4.06 0.08
CA ASN A 135 -1.40 -3.77 0.60
C ASN A 135 -2.24 -3.18 -0.54
N VAL A 136 -3.51 -3.55 -0.63
CA VAL A 136 -4.41 -3.10 -1.69
C VAL A 136 -5.73 -2.64 -1.08
N TRP A 137 -6.18 -1.46 -1.50
CA TRP A 137 -7.49 -0.91 -1.16
C TRP A 137 -8.36 -0.86 -2.40
N ILE A 138 -9.48 -1.58 -2.36
CA ILE A 138 -10.46 -1.66 -3.44
C ILE A 138 -11.72 -0.93 -2.98
N PRO A 139 -12.00 0.29 -3.49
CA PRO A 139 -13.17 1.05 -3.06
C PRO A 139 -14.46 0.34 -3.44
N VAL A 140 -15.39 0.24 -2.49
CA VAL A 140 -16.69 -0.43 -2.69
C VAL A 140 -17.87 0.43 -2.27
N GLU A 141 -19.05 0.12 -2.81
CA GLU A 141 -20.36 0.62 -2.40
C GLU A 141 -21.44 -0.48 -2.46
#